data_AF-A0AAW1RC67-F1
#
_entry.id   AF-A0AAW1RC67-F1
#
_cell.length_a   1.000
_cell.length_b   1.000
_cell.length_c   1.000
_cell.angle_alpha   90.00
_cell.angle_beta   90.00
_cell.angle_gamma   90.00
#
_symmetry.space_group_name_H-M   'P 1'
#
loop_
_entity.id
_entity.type
_entity.pdbx_description
1 polymer ?
#
loop_
_entity_poly.entity_id
_entity_poly.type
_entity_poly.pdbx_seq_one_letter_code
_entity_poly.pdbx_strand_id
1 'polypeptide(L)'
;MANWMEIARTAVACEQPGNLKLIRRPPPLSRRGRALLLASGCLDVFAYCSQCLGFALCGVALAAAVLPAASQTMTAVLSRVLLGRRLSRQQLLAVVIVNGGLLLRAAAPQPLSAEHNASPKPQLLGMGAWQLAGCCALAASAVGHSLLGVLYELLLRERPPPAYADYMQRTSRIGLAVASMYQARVFAREGVVAVGLANAVRGGVVSLVADGGALPQQSVVTAPDTAPTLQPDLPGLPVRPASPSAHTSFASGAPDAAQPMERMTTHGRGAGTMRWVVFIAVLLVCAVLGYGIADGCMHGMSTGSWDRCAARAATAPVISVLALFSVIALVSCVVITLGPIAHVESNSRCYSAVPPQKWIGPLPRVTIQMPVYKEGLAATIGPSVESLLAALAAYHAAGGEGLIFVNDDGMQLLDKAERAERIAYYTKHNIAYVARPPHGRDGYVRAGRFKKASNMNFCLTISQRVSKLMQESGLGPEEALAAVKAATAVARSTHAFLAGGDVRMGDFVLLVDSDTRVPEDCILPVVTELLRSPHVAFTQHYTTPLQARQ
;
A
#
# COMPACT_ATOMS: atom_id res chain seq x y z
N MET A 1 14.63 39.11 -20.92
CA MET A 1 15.81 38.28 -20.55
C MET A 1 16.52 38.72 -19.26
N ALA A 2 16.55 40.01 -18.90
CA ALA A 2 17.19 40.49 -17.66
C ALA A 2 16.59 39.93 -16.35
N ASN A 3 15.28 39.64 -16.33
CA ASN A 3 14.58 39.12 -15.14
C ASN A 3 14.94 37.66 -14.77
N TRP A 4 15.50 36.88 -15.71
CA TRP A 4 15.88 35.48 -15.46
C TRP A 4 17.25 35.34 -14.80
N MET A 5 18.20 36.24 -15.11
CA MET A 5 19.53 36.23 -14.48
C MET A 5 19.51 36.75 -13.04
N GLU A 6 18.51 37.55 -12.67
CA GLU A 6 18.33 38.06 -11.30
C GLU A 6 17.67 37.01 -10.39
N ILE A 7 16.75 36.20 -10.93
CA ILE A 7 16.22 34.99 -10.27
C ILE A 7 17.32 33.92 -10.10
N ALA A 8 18.21 33.75 -11.10
CA ALA A 8 19.34 32.84 -10.98
C ALA A 8 20.38 33.34 -9.96
N ARG A 9 20.64 34.64 -9.87
CA ARG A 9 21.56 35.22 -8.87
C ARG A 9 20.99 35.19 -7.44
N THR A 10 19.68 35.37 -7.27
CA THR A 10 19.02 35.22 -5.95
C THR A 10 18.91 33.76 -5.51
N ALA A 11 18.79 32.81 -6.45
CA ALA A 11 18.86 31.37 -6.15
C ALA A 11 20.27 30.91 -5.71
N VAL A 12 21.33 31.56 -6.20
CA VAL A 12 22.73 31.28 -5.81
C VAL A 12 23.13 32.04 -4.54
N ALA A 13 22.58 33.24 -4.29
CA ALA A 13 22.90 34.05 -3.11
C ALA A 13 22.23 33.56 -1.80
N CYS A 14 21.29 32.62 -1.87
CA CYS A 14 20.64 32.00 -0.71
C CYS A 14 21.32 30.69 -0.24
N GLU A 15 22.51 30.38 -0.76
CA GLU A 15 23.42 29.35 -0.22
C GLU A 15 24.36 29.96 0.83
N GLN A 16 23.80 30.54 1.90
CA GLN A 16 24.58 30.71 3.13
C GLN A 16 24.61 29.34 3.84
N PRO A 17 25.79 28.77 4.14
CA PRO A 17 25.92 27.45 4.76
C PRO A 17 25.58 27.55 6.25
N GLY A 18 24.30 27.78 6.56
CA GLY A 18 23.78 27.72 7.91
C GLY A 18 23.68 26.25 8.35
N ASN A 19 24.73 25.74 9.01
CA ASN A 19 24.70 24.57 9.90
C ASN A 19 23.86 23.38 9.41
N LEU A 20 23.98 23.00 8.14
CA LEU A 20 23.72 21.63 7.72
C LEU A 20 24.76 20.75 8.41
N LYS A 21 24.47 20.35 9.66
CA LYS A 21 25.15 19.23 10.31
C LYS A 21 25.26 18.15 9.25
N LEU A 22 26.50 17.87 8.85
CA LEU A 22 26.86 16.83 7.90
C LEU A 22 25.89 15.68 8.08
N ILE A 23 24.97 15.48 7.12
CA ILE A 23 24.07 14.33 7.13
C ILE A 23 25.02 13.15 7.20
N ARG A 24 25.10 12.50 8.37
CA ARG A 24 25.98 11.36 8.59
C ARG A 24 25.51 10.32 7.59
N ARG A 25 26.23 10.19 6.48
CA ARG A 25 26.01 9.08 5.55
C ARG A 25 26.03 7.81 6.41
N PRO A 26 25.07 6.89 6.23
CA PRO A 26 25.11 5.63 6.93
C PRO A 26 26.50 5.01 6.72
N PRO A 27 27.09 4.39 7.76
CA PRO A 27 28.43 3.83 7.65
C PRO A 27 28.47 2.86 6.46
N PRO A 28 29.60 2.83 5.73
CA PRO A 28 29.71 1.99 4.54
C PRO A 28 29.45 0.52 4.91
N LEU A 29 28.67 -0.16 4.06
CA LEU A 29 28.37 -1.59 4.24
C LEU A 29 29.65 -2.41 4.40
N SER A 30 29.56 -3.45 5.22
CA SER A 30 30.63 -4.43 5.42
C SER A 30 31.05 -5.06 4.08
N ARG A 31 32.24 -5.69 4.02
CA ARG A 31 32.66 -6.43 2.81
C ARG A 31 31.64 -7.51 2.45
N ARG A 32 31.07 -8.19 3.45
CA ARG A 32 29.99 -9.17 3.29
C ARG A 32 28.72 -8.52 2.73
N GLY A 33 28.27 -7.41 3.32
CA GLY A 33 27.10 -6.67 2.86
C GLY A 33 27.22 -6.21 1.41
N ARG A 34 28.40 -5.72 0.99
CA ARG A 34 28.68 -5.36 -0.42
C ARG A 34 28.65 -6.57 -1.35
N ALA A 35 29.21 -7.70 -0.93
CA ALA A 35 29.18 -8.93 -1.72
C ALA A 35 27.76 -9.47 -1.88
N LEU A 36 26.95 -9.45 -0.82
CA LEU A 36 25.54 -9.83 -0.86
C LEU A 36 24.75 -8.94 -1.82
N LEU A 37 24.99 -7.62 -1.79
CA LEU A 37 24.32 -6.66 -2.67
C LEU A 37 24.69 -6.87 -4.15
N LEU A 38 25.96 -7.14 -4.43
CA LEU A 38 26.42 -7.48 -5.78
C LEU A 38 25.77 -8.79 -6.26
N ALA A 39 25.76 -9.82 -5.39
CA ALA A 39 25.13 -11.09 -5.68
C ALA A 39 23.62 -10.92 -5.96
N SER A 40 22.91 -10.13 -5.16
CA SER A 40 21.49 -9.81 -5.36
C SER A 40 21.25 -9.18 -6.74
N GLY A 41 22.02 -8.15 -7.12
CA GLY A 41 21.84 -7.49 -8.42
C GLY A 41 22.13 -8.40 -9.62
N CYS A 42 23.19 -9.22 -9.55
CA CYS A 42 23.50 -10.19 -10.60
C CYS A 42 22.45 -11.30 -10.70
N LEU A 43 21.98 -11.79 -9.55
CA LEU A 43 20.98 -12.84 -9.46
C LEU A 43 19.62 -12.38 -9.98
N ASP A 44 19.24 -11.13 -9.73
CA ASP A 44 18.01 -10.53 -10.25
C ASP A 44 18.01 -10.51 -11.79
N VAL A 45 19.10 -10.05 -12.41
CA VAL A 45 19.24 -10.10 -13.89
C VAL A 45 19.18 -11.52 -14.41
N PHE A 46 19.87 -12.46 -13.76
CA PHE A 46 19.84 -13.87 -14.15
C PHE A 46 18.42 -14.45 -14.08
N ALA A 47 17.73 -14.20 -12.97
CA ALA A 47 16.38 -14.71 -12.74
C ALA A 47 15.40 -14.13 -13.78
N TYR A 48 15.50 -12.83 -14.06
CA TYR A 48 14.68 -12.16 -15.07
C TYR A 48 14.98 -12.66 -16.49
N CYS A 49 16.26 -12.79 -16.88
CA CYS A 49 16.63 -13.33 -18.20
C CYS A 49 16.15 -14.78 -18.38
N SER A 50 16.29 -15.61 -17.34
CA SER A 50 15.80 -16.99 -17.33
C SER A 50 14.28 -17.05 -17.44
N GLN A 51 13.58 -16.09 -16.81
CA GLN A 51 12.14 -15.94 -16.95
C GLN A 51 11.76 -15.62 -18.40
N CYS A 52 12.35 -14.59 -18.99
CA CYS A 52 12.08 -14.19 -20.38
C CYS A 52 12.35 -15.34 -21.35
N LEU A 53 13.47 -16.05 -21.19
CA LEU A 53 13.81 -17.22 -22.00
C LEU A 53 12.78 -18.34 -21.82
N GLY A 54 12.37 -18.59 -20.58
CA GLY A 54 11.35 -19.57 -20.26
C GLY A 54 10.03 -19.30 -20.97
N PHE A 55 9.53 -18.07 -20.89
CA PHE A 55 8.31 -17.65 -21.60
C PHE A 55 8.46 -17.75 -23.12
N ALA A 56 9.62 -17.37 -23.68
CA ALA A 56 9.87 -17.45 -25.11
C ALA A 56 9.88 -18.90 -25.63
N LEU A 57 10.42 -19.85 -24.85
CA LEU A 57 10.61 -21.23 -25.30
C LEU A 57 9.41 -22.14 -25.04
N CYS A 58 8.66 -21.95 -23.95
CA CYS A 58 7.55 -22.83 -23.58
C CYS A 58 6.15 -22.21 -23.78
N GLY A 59 6.09 -20.91 -24.09
CA GLY A 59 4.84 -20.18 -24.33
C GLY A 59 4.12 -19.77 -23.04
N VAL A 60 3.20 -18.80 -23.17
CA VAL A 60 2.54 -18.14 -22.04
C VAL A 60 1.72 -19.10 -21.18
N ALA A 61 0.95 -20.01 -21.80
CA ALA A 61 0.04 -20.90 -21.09
C ALA A 61 0.80 -21.84 -20.13
N LEU A 62 1.87 -22.46 -20.61
CA LEU A 62 2.69 -23.37 -19.82
C LEU A 62 3.55 -22.60 -18.80
N ALA A 63 4.08 -21.44 -19.19
CA ALA A 63 4.84 -20.58 -18.29
C ALA A 63 4.01 -20.09 -17.09
N ALA A 64 2.74 -19.75 -17.32
CA ALA A 64 1.79 -19.31 -16.29
C ALA A 64 1.44 -20.41 -15.27
N ALA A 65 1.66 -21.69 -15.60
CA ALA A 65 1.49 -22.80 -14.67
C ALA A 65 2.81 -23.15 -13.96
N VAL A 66 3.91 -23.24 -14.72
CA VAL A 66 5.21 -23.69 -14.20
C VAL A 66 5.86 -22.68 -13.26
N LEU A 67 5.84 -21.38 -13.62
CA LEU A 67 6.55 -20.37 -12.84
C LEU A 67 5.97 -20.19 -11.42
N PRO A 68 4.64 -20.06 -11.23
CA PRO A 68 4.08 -19.94 -9.87
C PRO A 68 4.30 -21.20 -9.05
N ALA A 69 4.14 -22.39 -9.65
CA ALA A 69 4.34 -23.67 -8.96
C ALA A 69 5.80 -23.84 -8.49
N ALA A 70 6.74 -23.58 -9.39
CA ALA A 70 8.17 -23.63 -9.07
C ALA A 70 8.54 -22.60 -8.00
N SER A 71 8.04 -21.36 -8.12
CA SER A 71 8.34 -20.26 -7.19
C SER A 71 7.86 -20.54 -5.77
N GLN A 72 6.63 -21.04 -5.59
CA GLN A 72 6.08 -21.35 -4.27
C GLN A 72 6.83 -22.52 -3.60
N THR A 73 7.09 -23.57 -4.37
CA THR A 73 7.83 -24.74 -3.90
C THR A 73 9.26 -24.36 -3.50
N MET A 74 9.94 -23.62 -4.36
CA MET A 74 11.34 -23.24 -4.14
C MET A 74 11.49 -22.25 -2.98
N THR A 75 10.57 -21.30 -2.85
CA THR A 75 10.54 -20.38 -1.71
C THR A 75 10.36 -21.13 -0.40
N ALA A 76 9.45 -22.11 -0.35
CA ALA A 76 9.22 -22.94 0.84
C ALA A 76 10.46 -23.78 1.20
N VAL A 77 11.08 -24.45 0.22
CA VAL A 77 12.27 -25.28 0.41
C VAL A 77 13.46 -24.44 0.87
N LEU A 78 13.80 -23.37 0.15
CA LEU A 78 14.97 -22.54 0.45
C LEU A 78 14.80 -21.80 1.78
N SER A 79 13.60 -21.35 2.12
CA SER A 79 13.33 -20.76 3.44
C SER A 79 13.56 -21.76 4.57
N ARG A 80 13.23 -23.04 4.35
CA ARG A 80 13.49 -24.09 5.34
C ARG A 80 14.97 -24.41 5.44
N VAL A 81 15.65 -24.61 4.31
CA VAL A 81 17.04 -25.09 4.27
C VAL A 81 18.03 -23.99 4.65
N LEU A 82 17.87 -22.78 4.10
CA LEU A 82 18.86 -21.70 4.24
C LEU A 82 18.55 -20.75 5.41
N LEU A 83 17.28 -20.53 5.72
CA LEU A 83 16.87 -19.66 6.83
C LEU A 83 16.49 -20.43 8.10
N GLY A 84 16.47 -21.77 8.05
CA GLY A 84 16.09 -22.62 9.18
C GLY A 84 14.60 -22.54 9.56
N ARG A 85 13.74 -21.97 8.70
CA ARG A 85 12.32 -21.75 9.02
C ARG A 85 11.55 -23.08 9.00
N ARG A 86 10.72 -23.34 10.02
CA ARG A 86 9.80 -24.49 10.03
C ARG A 86 8.52 -24.12 9.26
N LEU A 87 8.12 -24.95 8.30
CA LEU A 87 6.85 -24.80 7.59
C LEU A 87 5.73 -25.45 8.42
N SER A 88 4.61 -24.75 8.61
CA SER A 88 3.44 -25.31 9.29
C SER A 88 2.74 -26.37 8.43
N ARG A 89 1.97 -27.26 9.05
CA ARG A 89 1.17 -28.27 8.32
C ARG A 89 0.18 -27.61 7.34
N GLN A 90 -0.39 -26.47 7.72
CA GLN A 90 -1.31 -25.70 6.87
C GLN A 90 -0.59 -25.06 5.68
N GLN A 91 0.62 -24.52 5.88
CA GLN A 91 1.43 -23.96 4.78
C GLN A 91 1.87 -25.03 3.79
N LEU A 92 2.28 -26.20 4.28
CA LEU A 92 2.63 -27.33 3.43
C LEU A 92 1.42 -27.79 2.61
N LEU A 93 0.26 -27.91 3.26
CA LEU A 93 -1.00 -28.26 2.59
C LEU A 93 -1.37 -27.22 1.53
N ALA A 94 -1.22 -25.92 1.80
CA ALA A 94 -1.49 -24.86 0.84
C ALA A 94 -0.58 -24.97 -0.40
N VAL A 95 0.73 -25.20 -0.21
CA VAL A 95 1.67 -25.41 -1.33
C VAL A 95 1.26 -26.62 -2.18
N VAL A 96 0.87 -27.72 -1.54
CA VAL A 96 0.39 -28.93 -2.24
C VAL A 96 -0.88 -28.66 -3.02
N ILE A 97 -1.88 -28.00 -2.43
CA ILE A 97 -3.16 -27.68 -3.08
C ILE A 97 -2.94 -26.77 -4.29
N VAL A 98 -2.15 -25.71 -4.13
CA VAL A 98 -1.91 -24.75 -5.22
C VAL A 98 -1.12 -25.41 -6.35
N ASN A 99 -0.06 -26.16 -6.05
CA ASN A 99 0.68 -26.92 -7.06
C ASN A 99 -0.21 -27.95 -7.77
N GLY A 100 -1.07 -28.66 -7.03
CA GLY A 100 -2.03 -29.60 -7.59
C GLY A 100 -3.01 -28.93 -8.56
N GLY A 101 -3.57 -27.78 -8.16
CA GLY A 101 -4.45 -26.98 -9.03
C GLY A 101 -3.75 -26.46 -10.28
N LEU A 102 -2.50 -26.02 -10.18
CA LEU A 102 -1.70 -25.56 -11.31
C LEU A 102 -1.33 -26.71 -12.27
N LEU A 103 -1.02 -27.90 -11.75
CA LEU A 103 -0.78 -29.09 -12.56
C LEU A 103 -2.04 -29.56 -13.28
N LEU A 104 -3.20 -29.55 -12.61
CA LEU A 104 -4.49 -29.85 -13.25
C LEU A 104 -4.79 -28.85 -14.37
N ARG A 105 -4.53 -27.56 -14.15
CA ARG A 105 -4.68 -26.52 -15.17
C ARG A 105 -3.76 -26.73 -16.37
N ALA A 106 -2.50 -27.13 -16.15
CA ALA A 106 -1.55 -27.44 -17.22
C ALA A 106 -1.90 -28.74 -17.97
N ALA A 107 -2.55 -29.70 -17.29
CA ALA A 107 -3.01 -30.94 -17.90
C ALA A 107 -4.34 -30.81 -18.65
N ALA A 108 -5.11 -29.76 -18.39
CA ALA A 108 -6.41 -29.54 -19.02
C ALA A 108 -6.25 -29.22 -20.53
N PRO A 109 -7.03 -29.89 -21.41
CA PRO A 109 -7.03 -29.58 -22.83
C PRO A 109 -7.60 -28.17 -23.09
N GLN A 110 -6.90 -27.35 -23.88
CA GLN A 110 -7.39 -26.04 -24.32
C GLN A 110 -8.53 -26.22 -25.34
N PRO A 111 -9.58 -25.38 -25.32
CA PRO A 111 -10.56 -25.36 -26.40
C PRO A 111 -9.88 -24.90 -27.69
N LEU A 112 -10.20 -25.59 -28.79
CA LEU A 112 -9.71 -25.30 -30.14
C LEU A 112 -9.95 -23.83 -30.52
N SER A 113 -8.89 -23.04 -30.69
CA SER A 113 -8.94 -21.90 -31.60
C SER A 113 -9.11 -22.45 -33.02
N ALA A 114 -10.05 -21.88 -33.77
CA ALA A 114 -10.73 -22.47 -34.92
C ALA A 114 -9.90 -22.74 -36.20
N GLU A 115 -8.58 -22.91 -36.13
CA GLU A 115 -7.75 -23.01 -37.34
C GLU A 115 -6.88 -24.26 -37.51
N HIS A 116 -6.88 -25.26 -36.63
CA HIS A 116 -6.22 -26.54 -36.96
C HIS A 116 -6.93 -27.75 -36.33
N ASN A 117 -7.40 -28.66 -37.19
CA ASN A 117 -7.91 -29.99 -36.85
C ASN A 117 -6.80 -30.88 -36.28
N ALA A 118 -6.43 -30.67 -35.02
CA ALA A 118 -5.57 -31.57 -34.27
C ALA A 118 -6.20 -31.92 -32.92
N SER A 119 -6.19 -33.21 -32.58
CA SER A 119 -6.73 -33.75 -31.33
C SER A 119 -6.14 -33.02 -30.11
N PRO A 120 -6.94 -32.71 -29.07
CA PRO A 120 -6.45 -32.01 -27.89
C PRO A 120 -5.45 -32.90 -27.13
N LYS A 121 -4.16 -32.59 -27.25
CA LYS A 121 -3.10 -33.25 -26.45
C LYS A 121 -2.92 -32.50 -25.13
N PRO A 122 -2.79 -33.20 -23.98
CA PRO A 122 -2.43 -32.56 -22.72
C PRO A 122 -1.07 -31.86 -22.87
N GLN A 123 -0.90 -30.62 -22.39
CA GLN A 123 0.35 -29.86 -22.60
C GLN A 123 1.60 -30.54 -22.00
N LEU A 124 1.42 -31.39 -21.00
CA LEU A 124 2.49 -32.16 -20.34
C LEU A 124 2.86 -33.47 -21.06
N LEU A 125 1.95 -34.05 -21.85
CA LEU A 125 2.17 -35.32 -22.55
C LEU A 125 2.52 -35.04 -24.00
N GLY A 126 3.83 -34.90 -24.27
CA GLY A 126 4.37 -34.62 -25.60
C GLY A 126 5.19 -33.32 -25.69
N MET A 127 5.79 -32.86 -24.58
CA MET A 127 6.62 -31.67 -24.57
C MET A 127 7.81 -31.79 -25.53
N GLY A 128 7.94 -30.84 -26.46
CA GLY A 128 9.13 -30.73 -27.30
C GLY A 128 10.36 -30.34 -26.48
N ALA A 129 11.56 -30.64 -26.99
CA ALA A 129 12.83 -30.34 -26.31
C ALA A 129 12.96 -28.85 -25.91
N TRP A 130 12.46 -27.93 -26.75
CA TRP A 130 12.43 -26.49 -26.47
C TRP A 130 11.48 -26.11 -25.34
N GLN A 131 10.30 -26.75 -25.26
CA GLN A 131 9.35 -26.51 -24.17
C GLN A 131 9.93 -26.99 -22.83
N LEU A 132 10.61 -28.14 -22.83
CA LEU A 132 11.32 -28.65 -21.65
C LEU A 132 12.44 -27.69 -21.22
N ALA A 133 13.25 -27.21 -22.16
CA ALA A 133 14.28 -26.20 -21.88
C ALA A 133 13.67 -24.90 -21.32
N GLY A 134 12.51 -24.48 -21.83
CA GLY A 134 11.76 -23.35 -21.30
C GLY A 134 11.27 -23.57 -19.86
N CYS A 135 10.73 -24.75 -19.55
CA CYS A 135 10.36 -25.12 -18.18
C CYS A 135 11.57 -25.11 -17.23
N CYS A 136 12.72 -25.63 -17.66
CA CYS A 136 13.97 -25.57 -16.90
C CYS A 136 14.41 -24.13 -16.64
N ALA A 137 14.31 -23.25 -17.64
CA ALA A 137 14.64 -21.83 -17.49
C ALA A 137 13.69 -21.12 -16.49
N LEU A 138 12.40 -21.44 -16.50
CA LEU A 138 11.44 -20.93 -15.50
C LEU A 138 11.74 -21.47 -14.09
N ALA A 139 12.12 -22.73 -13.97
CA ALA A 139 12.53 -23.30 -12.68
C ALA A 139 13.80 -22.62 -12.16
N ALA A 140 14.79 -22.35 -13.02
CA ALA A 140 15.98 -21.59 -12.66
C ALA A 140 15.64 -20.14 -12.24
N SER A 141 14.68 -19.51 -12.93
CA SER A 141 14.16 -18.19 -12.55
C SER A 141 13.50 -18.21 -11.16
N ALA A 142 12.67 -19.21 -10.88
CA ALA A 142 12.04 -19.39 -9.58
C ALA A 142 13.08 -19.55 -8.46
N VAL A 143 14.13 -20.36 -8.69
CA VAL A 143 15.28 -20.48 -7.77
C VAL A 143 15.96 -19.13 -7.55
N GLY A 144 16.22 -18.39 -8.63
CA GLY A 144 16.86 -17.09 -8.56
C GLY A 144 16.08 -16.08 -7.72
N HIS A 145 14.77 -15.93 -7.97
CA HIS A 145 13.92 -15.02 -7.20
C HIS A 145 13.76 -15.46 -5.74
N SER A 146 13.65 -16.76 -5.45
CA SER A 146 13.61 -17.26 -4.07
C SER A 146 14.92 -17.02 -3.33
N LEU A 147 16.07 -17.22 -3.98
CA LEU A 147 17.38 -16.90 -3.42
C LEU A 147 17.56 -15.39 -3.21
N LEU A 148 17.02 -14.54 -4.08
CA LEU A 148 17.02 -13.08 -3.89
C LEU A 148 16.35 -12.68 -2.58
N GLY A 149 15.21 -13.30 -2.25
CA GLY A 149 14.54 -13.13 -0.96
C GLY A 149 15.41 -13.55 0.24
N VAL A 150 16.11 -14.68 0.12
CA VAL A 150 17.07 -15.14 1.16
C VAL A 150 18.25 -14.17 1.31
N LEU A 151 18.83 -13.69 0.21
CA LEU A 151 19.93 -12.73 0.23
C LEU A 151 19.50 -11.41 0.88
N TYR A 152 18.28 -10.94 0.58
CA TYR A 152 17.72 -9.74 1.21
C TYR A 152 17.55 -9.91 2.72
N GLU A 153 17.01 -11.05 3.18
CA GLU A 153 16.91 -11.38 4.62
C GLU A 153 18.28 -11.45 5.30
N LEU A 154 19.29 -12.01 4.64
CA LEU A 154 20.66 -12.00 5.15
C LEU A 154 21.25 -10.59 5.22
N LEU A 155 20.92 -9.74 4.26
CA LEU A 155 21.36 -8.35 4.22
C LEU A 155 20.71 -7.52 5.34
N LEU A 156 19.45 -7.79 5.69
CA LEU A 156 18.77 -7.19 6.84
C LEU A 156 19.39 -7.56 8.20
N ARG A 157 20.20 -8.62 8.27
CA ARG A 157 20.94 -9.01 9.48
C ARG A 157 22.25 -8.23 9.67
N GLU A 158 22.72 -7.51 8.65
CA GLU A 158 23.89 -6.62 8.78
C GLU A 158 23.56 -5.47 9.75
N ARG A 159 24.58 -4.95 10.45
CA ARG A 159 24.42 -3.84 11.40
C ARG A 159 25.33 -2.65 11.00
N PRO A 160 24.76 -1.49 10.64
CA PRO A 160 23.32 -1.25 10.41
C PRO A 160 22.81 -1.93 9.13
N PRO A 161 21.52 -2.32 9.06
CA PRO A 161 20.93 -2.81 7.82
C PRO A 161 20.90 -1.68 6.78
N PRO A 162 21.06 -1.98 5.48
CA PRO A 162 20.92 -0.96 4.45
C PRO A 162 19.48 -0.46 4.39
N ALA A 163 19.31 0.83 4.11
CA ALA A 163 18.01 1.39 3.79
C ALA A 163 17.43 0.66 2.56
N TYR A 164 16.12 0.40 2.57
CA TYR A 164 15.45 -0.29 1.46
C TYR A 164 15.67 0.40 0.10
N ALA A 165 15.65 1.73 0.10
CA ALA A 165 15.93 2.52 -1.11
C ALA A 165 17.37 2.35 -1.62
N ASP A 166 18.35 2.23 -0.73
CA ASP A 166 19.76 2.01 -1.11
C ASP A 166 19.92 0.60 -1.70
N TYR A 167 19.27 -0.41 -1.11
CA TYR A 167 19.22 -1.76 -1.67
C TYR A 167 18.63 -1.75 -3.10
N MET A 168 17.44 -1.14 -3.27
CA MET A 168 16.75 -1.10 -4.56
C MET A 168 17.52 -0.31 -5.62
N GLN A 169 18.11 0.83 -5.27
CA GLN A 169 18.91 1.60 -6.22
C GLN A 169 20.16 0.84 -6.66
N ARG A 170 20.93 0.26 -5.72
CA ARG A 170 22.17 -0.42 -6.06
C ARG A 170 21.94 -1.68 -6.86
N THR A 171 20.95 -2.49 -6.50
CA THR A 171 20.57 -3.68 -7.27
C THR A 171 20.14 -3.29 -8.69
N SER A 172 19.33 -2.23 -8.84
CA SER A 172 18.92 -1.71 -10.15
C SER A 172 20.09 -1.21 -11.00
N ARG A 173 21.08 -0.53 -10.38
CA ARG A 173 22.31 -0.08 -11.07
C ARG A 173 23.19 -1.24 -11.52
N ILE A 174 23.36 -2.23 -10.66
CA ILE A 174 24.06 -3.47 -11.03
C ILE A 174 23.32 -4.14 -12.19
N GLY A 175 22.00 -4.23 -12.12
CA GLY A 175 21.19 -4.84 -13.16
C GLY A 175 21.33 -4.11 -14.50
N LEU A 176 21.26 -2.79 -14.48
CA LEU A 176 21.50 -1.95 -15.64
C LEU A 176 22.91 -2.17 -16.21
N ALA A 177 23.95 -2.19 -15.38
CA ALA A 177 25.32 -2.40 -15.81
C ALA A 177 25.53 -3.78 -16.47
N VAL A 178 25.03 -4.86 -15.85
CA VAL A 178 25.12 -6.21 -16.40
C VAL A 178 24.36 -6.33 -17.72
N ALA A 179 23.15 -5.78 -17.80
CA ALA A 179 22.36 -5.76 -19.03
C ALA A 179 23.06 -4.97 -20.15
N SER A 180 23.65 -3.81 -19.81
CA SER A 180 24.36 -2.95 -20.77
C SER A 180 25.63 -3.62 -21.29
N MET A 181 26.41 -4.29 -20.42
CA MET A 181 27.58 -5.07 -20.83
C MET A 181 27.20 -6.21 -21.78
N TYR A 182 26.11 -6.91 -21.50
CA TYR A 182 25.59 -7.95 -22.40
C TYR A 182 25.20 -7.38 -23.76
N GLN A 183 24.44 -6.27 -23.79
CA GLN A 183 24.04 -5.61 -25.03
C GLN A 183 25.25 -5.11 -25.83
N ALA A 184 26.26 -4.52 -25.17
CA ALA A 184 27.49 -4.09 -25.82
C ALA A 184 28.26 -5.27 -26.43
N ARG A 185 28.27 -6.44 -25.78
CA ARG A 185 28.89 -7.66 -26.30
C ARG A 185 28.14 -8.21 -27.51
N VAL A 186 26.81 -8.23 -27.48
CA VAL A 186 25.98 -8.63 -28.62
C VAL A 186 26.19 -7.66 -29.78
N PHE A 187 26.18 -6.35 -29.51
CA PHE A 187 26.47 -5.33 -30.51
C PHE A 187 27.83 -5.54 -31.18
N ALA A 188 28.87 -5.79 -30.38
CA ALA A 188 30.23 -6.00 -30.89
C ALA A 188 30.38 -7.27 -31.73
N ARG A 189 29.52 -8.28 -31.55
CA ARG A 189 29.58 -9.55 -32.27
C ARG A 189 28.64 -9.62 -33.48
N GLU A 190 27.43 -9.08 -33.33
CA GLU A 190 26.30 -9.34 -34.23
C GLU A 190 25.65 -8.03 -34.74
N GLY A 191 26.17 -6.87 -34.35
CA GLY A 191 25.72 -5.56 -34.84
C GLY A 191 24.38 -5.08 -34.26
N VAL A 192 23.88 -3.96 -34.80
CA VAL A 192 22.71 -3.25 -34.26
C VAL A 192 21.40 -4.04 -34.39
N VAL A 193 21.28 -4.87 -35.44
CA VAL A 193 20.09 -5.66 -35.72
C VAL A 193 19.90 -6.75 -34.65
N ALA A 194 20.98 -7.40 -34.22
CA ALA A 194 20.94 -8.41 -33.18
C ALA A 194 20.60 -7.83 -31.80
N VAL A 195 21.07 -6.61 -31.49
CA VAL A 195 20.63 -5.89 -30.29
C VAL A 195 19.15 -5.56 -30.36
N GLY A 196 18.67 -5.10 -31.52
CA GLY A 196 17.26 -4.88 -31.80
C GLY A 196 16.42 -6.15 -31.60
N LEU A 197 16.88 -7.28 -32.12
CA LEU A 197 16.22 -8.58 -31.99
C LEU A 197 16.21 -9.07 -30.53
N ALA A 198 17.32 -8.95 -29.81
CA ALA A 198 17.41 -9.32 -28.40
C ALA A 198 16.44 -8.48 -27.53
N ASN A 199 16.34 -7.18 -27.82
CA ASN A 199 15.38 -6.30 -27.16
C ASN A 199 13.93 -6.59 -27.57
N ALA A 200 13.68 -6.93 -28.83
CA ALA A 200 12.36 -7.30 -29.34
C ALA A 200 11.89 -8.63 -28.75
N VAL A 201 12.76 -9.62 -28.54
CA VAL A 201 12.42 -10.87 -27.84
C VAL A 201 12.07 -10.58 -26.38
N ARG A 202 12.86 -9.73 -25.70
CA ARG A 202 12.57 -9.31 -24.31
C ARG A 202 11.25 -8.53 -24.20
N GLY A 203 10.96 -7.62 -25.14
CA GLY A 203 9.73 -6.82 -25.17
C GLY A 203 8.50 -7.59 -25.65
N GLY A 204 8.65 -8.47 -26.64
CA GLY A 204 7.59 -9.30 -27.19
C GLY A 204 7.05 -10.31 -26.18
N VAL A 205 7.91 -10.83 -25.30
CA VAL A 205 7.47 -11.65 -24.14
C VAL A 205 6.58 -10.83 -23.19
N VAL A 206 6.86 -9.54 -22.98
CA VAL A 206 6.03 -8.67 -22.15
C VAL A 206 4.67 -8.38 -22.82
N SER A 207 4.63 -8.13 -24.13
CA SER A 207 3.39 -7.97 -24.88
C SER A 207 2.55 -9.26 -24.94
N LEU A 208 3.18 -10.43 -25.15
CA LEU A 208 2.48 -11.72 -25.15
C LEU A 208 1.89 -12.08 -23.77
N VAL A 209 2.54 -11.67 -22.69
CA VAL A 209 1.99 -11.79 -21.33
C VAL A 209 0.83 -10.83 -21.09
N ALA A 210 0.86 -9.63 -21.68
CA ALA A 210 -0.23 -8.66 -21.60
C ALA A 210 -1.46 -9.09 -22.42
N ASP A 211 -1.26 -9.64 -23.63
CA ASP A 211 -2.33 -10.14 -24.50
C ASP A 211 -2.95 -11.45 -23.98
N GLY A 212 -2.20 -12.26 -23.23
CA GLY A 212 -2.70 -13.45 -22.53
C GLY A 212 -3.61 -13.14 -21.32
N GLY A 213 -3.81 -11.86 -20.99
CA GLY A 213 -4.66 -11.37 -19.91
C GLY A 213 -6.09 -11.01 -20.33
N ALA A 214 -6.45 -11.16 -21.61
CA ALA A 214 -7.85 -11.09 -22.02
C ALA A 214 -8.59 -12.32 -21.47
N LEU A 215 -9.19 -12.16 -20.28
CA LEU A 215 -10.24 -13.05 -19.81
C LEU A 215 -11.25 -13.21 -20.96
N PRO A 216 -11.67 -14.44 -21.31
CA PRO A 216 -12.78 -14.59 -22.23
C PRO A 216 -13.95 -13.82 -21.64
N GLN A 217 -14.52 -12.89 -22.42
CA GLN A 217 -15.82 -12.32 -22.10
C GLN A 217 -16.74 -13.48 -21.75
N GLN A 218 -17.12 -13.59 -20.47
CA GLN A 218 -18.21 -14.47 -20.09
C GLN A 218 -19.40 -14.02 -20.92
N SER A 219 -19.80 -14.87 -21.85
CA SER A 219 -21.10 -14.80 -22.50
C SER A 219 -22.13 -14.63 -21.40
N VAL A 220 -22.75 -13.46 -21.37
CA VAL A 220 -23.92 -13.16 -20.55
C VAL A 220 -24.95 -14.21 -20.92
N VAL A 221 -25.17 -15.18 -20.03
CA VAL A 221 -26.35 -16.04 -20.08
C VAL A 221 -27.50 -15.11 -19.75
N THR A 222 -28.23 -14.71 -20.78
CA THR A 222 -29.52 -14.01 -20.67
C THR A 222 -30.49 -14.92 -19.93
N ALA A 223 -30.79 -14.57 -18.68
CA ALA A 223 -31.96 -15.10 -17.99
C ALA A 223 -33.23 -14.52 -18.64
N PRO A 224 -34.31 -15.29 -18.78
CA PRO A 224 -35.53 -14.84 -19.43
C PRO A 224 -36.22 -13.74 -18.63
N ASP A 225 -36.65 -12.70 -19.35
CA ASP A 225 -37.49 -11.61 -18.89
C ASP A 225 -38.74 -12.13 -18.20
N THR A 226 -38.96 -11.76 -16.94
CA THR A 226 -40.30 -11.51 -16.37
C THR A 226 -40.18 -10.99 -14.93
N ALA A 227 -40.29 -9.67 -14.75
CA ALA A 227 -40.83 -9.08 -13.53
C ALA A 227 -41.48 -7.71 -13.85
N PRO A 228 -42.64 -7.40 -13.25
CA PRO A 228 -43.54 -6.34 -13.72
C PRO A 228 -43.17 -4.94 -13.22
N THR A 229 -43.58 -3.96 -14.02
CA THR A 229 -43.49 -2.51 -13.85
C THR A 229 -44.24 -2.02 -12.61
N LEU A 230 -43.58 -1.23 -11.75
CA LEU A 230 -44.25 -0.29 -10.83
C LEU A 230 -43.36 0.94 -10.62
N GLN A 231 -43.78 2.08 -11.21
CA GLN A 231 -43.34 3.42 -10.81
C GLN A 231 -43.82 3.75 -9.40
N PRO A 232 -43.21 4.75 -8.74
CA PRO A 232 -44.07 5.86 -8.35
C PRO A 232 -43.47 7.25 -8.57
N ASP A 233 -44.37 8.15 -8.93
CA ASP A 233 -44.25 9.60 -8.98
C ASP A 233 -43.76 10.21 -7.65
N LEU A 234 -42.94 11.26 -7.75
CA LEU A 234 -42.62 12.17 -6.64
C LEU A 234 -42.66 13.63 -7.14
N PRO A 235 -43.49 14.50 -6.55
CA PRO A 235 -43.60 15.91 -6.95
C PRO A 235 -42.47 16.77 -6.37
N GLY A 236 -42.10 17.81 -7.11
CA GLY A 236 -40.98 18.71 -6.84
C GLY A 236 -41.11 19.55 -5.56
N LEU A 237 -39.98 19.77 -4.90
CA LEU A 237 -39.81 20.73 -3.81
C LEU A 237 -38.75 21.78 -4.22
N PRO A 238 -38.97 23.08 -3.95
CA PRO A 238 -38.12 24.15 -4.44
C PRO A 238 -36.84 24.31 -3.60
N VAL A 239 -35.71 24.52 -4.28
CA VAL A 239 -34.43 24.91 -3.70
C VAL A 239 -34.48 26.38 -3.30
N ARG A 240 -34.34 26.69 -2.01
CA ARG A 240 -34.13 28.06 -1.50
C ARG A 240 -32.63 28.35 -1.33
N PRO A 241 -32.12 29.52 -1.74
CA PRO A 241 -30.74 29.94 -1.48
C PRO A 241 -30.57 30.43 -0.04
N ALA A 242 -29.45 30.08 0.58
CA ALA A 242 -29.09 30.54 1.92
C ALA A 242 -28.60 32.01 1.89
N SER A 243 -29.18 32.84 2.75
CA SER A 243 -28.75 34.22 3.04
C SER A 243 -27.68 34.26 4.15
N PRO A 244 -26.82 35.31 4.21
CA PRO A 244 -25.69 35.38 5.13
C PRO A 244 -26.02 36.07 6.47
N SER A 245 -25.15 35.80 7.45
CA SER A 245 -24.84 36.55 8.69
C SER A 245 -25.57 36.19 10.00
N ALA A 246 -24.77 35.82 11.01
CA ALA A 246 -24.79 36.40 12.36
C ALA A 246 -23.48 36.01 13.08
N HIS A 247 -22.55 36.96 13.17
CA HIS A 247 -21.39 36.90 14.04
C HIS A 247 -21.82 37.23 15.47
N THR A 248 -21.43 36.42 16.45
CA THR A 248 -21.42 36.80 17.86
C THR A 248 -20.01 36.69 18.41
N SER A 249 -19.55 37.83 18.89
CA SER A 249 -18.26 38.18 19.48
C SER A 249 -17.90 37.38 20.73
N PHE A 250 -16.64 36.94 20.83
CA PHE A 250 -15.97 36.73 22.12
C PHE A 250 -14.83 37.73 22.26
N ALA A 251 -14.83 38.39 23.41
CA ALA A 251 -14.02 39.54 23.75
C ALA A 251 -12.56 39.20 24.06
N SER A 252 -11.76 40.25 23.88
CA SER A 252 -10.32 40.47 24.01
C SER A 252 -9.66 39.99 25.30
N GLY A 253 -8.52 39.30 25.13
CA GLY A 253 -7.37 39.33 26.03
C GLY A 253 -6.11 39.21 25.19
N ALA A 254 -5.37 40.31 25.03
CA ALA A 254 -4.11 40.33 24.28
C ALA A 254 -2.98 39.69 25.10
N PRO A 255 -2.09 38.92 24.43
CA PRO A 255 -0.68 39.08 24.70
C PRO A 255 0.12 39.27 23.40
N ASP A 256 0.91 40.35 23.42
CA ASP A 256 2.19 40.60 22.77
C ASP A 256 2.42 40.20 21.30
N ALA A 257 2.63 41.27 20.51
CA ALA A 257 3.34 41.37 19.24
C ALA A 257 3.94 40.06 18.69
N ALA A 258 3.16 39.38 17.85
CA ALA A 258 3.66 38.35 16.95
C ALA A 258 4.75 38.95 16.06
N GLN A 259 5.99 38.49 16.24
CA GLN A 259 7.09 38.75 15.31
C GLN A 259 6.68 38.30 13.89
N PRO A 260 7.11 38.99 12.82
CA PRO A 260 6.75 38.61 11.46
C PRO A 260 7.27 37.20 11.18
N MET A 261 6.33 36.30 10.92
CA MET A 261 6.56 34.90 10.59
C MET A 261 7.47 34.80 9.37
N GLU A 262 8.74 34.51 9.59
CA GLU A 262 9.68 34.17 8.54
C GLU A 262 9.14 32.90 7.86
N ARG A 263 8.65 33.04 6.61
CA ARG A 263 8.21 31.90 5.81
C ARG A 263 9.39 30.96 5.69
N MET A 264 9.38 29.88 6.45
CA MET A 264 10.36 28.81 6.34
C MET A 264 10.11 28.06 5.02
N THR A 265 10.54 28.65 3.91
CA THR A 265 10.56 28.04 2.58
C THR A 265 11.76 27.12 2.49
N THR A 266 11.76 26.03 3.25
CA THR A 266 12.70 24.93 3.02
C THR A 266 12.34 24.27 1.69
N HIS A 267 12.87 24.81 0.60
CA HIS A 267 12.90 24.15 -0.70
C HIS A 267 13.88 22.98 -0.60
N GLY A 268 13.46 21.91 0.08
CA GLY A 268 14.19 20.66 0.12
C GLY A 268 14.38 20.16 -1.31
N ARG A 269 15.62 19.77 -1.66
CA ARG A 269 16.02 19.26 -2.99
C ARG A 269 15.06 18.22 -3.59
N GLY A 270 14.31 17.48 -2.76
CA GLY A 270 13.31 16.50 -3.20
C GLY A 270 12.04 17.07 -3.86
N ALA A 271 11.60 18.28 -3.51
CA ALA A 271 10.40 18.88 -4.11
C ALA A 271 10.59 19.25 -5.60
N GLY A 272 11.83 19.55 -6.00
CA GLY A 272 12.19 19.79 -7.39
C GLY A 272 12.11 18.50 -8.22
N THR A 273 12.69 17.40 -7.72
CA THR A 273 12.74 16.12 -8.42
C THR A 273 11.36 15.57 -8.75
N MET A 274 10.41 15.60 -7.80
CA MET A 274 9.05 15.10 -8.05
C MET A 274 8.31 15.93 -9.11
N ARG A 275 8.49 17.26 -9.13
CA ARG A 275 7.92 18.13 -10.17
C ARG A 275 8.46 17.77 -11.55
N TRP A 276 9.76 17.48 -11.65
CA TRP A 276 10.38 17.02 -12.90
C TRP A 276 9.87 15.66 -13.34
N VAL A 277 9.68 14.71 -12.42
CA VAL A 277 9.09 13.39 -12.73
C VAL A 277 7.70 13.56 -13.34
N VAL A 278 6.82 14.34 -12.71
CA VAL A 278 5.47 14.59 -13.22
C VAL A 278 5.52 15.31 -14.57
N PHE A 279 6.37 16.33 -14.71
CA PHE A 279 6.52 17.06 -15.95
C PHE A 279 6.97 16.15 -17.11
N ILE A 280 8.01 15.34 -16.91
CA ILE A 280 8.51 14.38 -17.90
C ILE A 280 7.43 13.35 -18.23
N ALA A 281 6.70 12.86 -17.23
CA ALA A 281 5.63 11.90 -17.44
C ALA A 281 4.48 12.47 -18.30
N VAL A 282 4.05 13.70 -18.01
CA VAL A 282 3.04 14.41 -18.80
C VAL A 282 3.53 14.62 -20.24
N LEU A 283 4.78 15.06 -20.42
CA LEU A 283 5.36 15.21 -21.75
C LEU A 283 5.38 13.89 -22.54
N LEU A 284 5.75 12.78 -21.91
CA LEU A 284 5.78 11.47 -22.56
C LEU A 284 4.37 11.01 -22.96
N VAL A 285 3.38 11.17 -22.07
CA VAL A 285 1.97 10.86 -22.37
C VAL A 285 1.48 11.70 -23.54
N CYS A 286 1.73 13.01 -23.52
CA CYS A 286 1.36 13.91 -24.62
C CYS A 286 2.05 13.53 -25.94
N ALA A 287 3.32 13.11 -25.90
CA ALA A 287 4.05 12.69 -27.09
C ALA A 287 3.47 11.40 -27.69
N VAL A 288 3.17 10.38 -26.87
CA VAL A 288 2.58 9.11 -27.33
C VAL A 288 1.17 9.32 -27.89
N LEU A 289 0.33 10.10 -27.20
CA LEU A 289 -1.01 10.41 -27.67
C LEU A 289 -0.99 11.28 -28.93
N GLY A 290 -0.10 12.28 -28.96
CA GLY A 290 0.12 13.14 -30.13
C GLY A 290 0.57 12.34 -31.35
N TYR A 291 1.50 11.39 -31.17
CA TYR A 291 1.92 10.47 -32.23
C TYR A 291 0.75 9.61 -32.73
N GLY A 292 -0.06 9.05 -31.81
CA GLY A 292 -1.24 8.25 -32.19
C GLY A 292 -2.26 9.06 -32.99
N ILE A 293 -2.49 10.33 -32.64
CA ILE A 293 -3.38 11.22 -33.40
C ILE A 293 -2.76 11.57 -34.76
N ALA A 294 -1.47 11.91 -34.80
CA ALA A 294 -0.76 12.21 -36.06
C ALA A 294 -0.78 11.02 -37.04
N ASP A 295 -0.57 9.80 -36.55
CA ASP A 295 -0.73 8.56 -37.34
C ASP A 295 -2.17 8.42 -37.87
N GLY A 296 -3.16 8.77 -37.05
CA GLY A 296 -4.56 8.80 -37.47
C GLY A 296 -4.82 9.81 -38.59
N CYS A 297 -4.21 10.99 -38.51
CA CYS A 297 -4.28 12.01 -39.56
C CYS A 297 -3.61 11.55 -40.85
N MET A 298 -2.40 10.98 -40.79
CA MET A 298 -1.71 10.45 -41.97
C MET A 298 -2.53 9.35 -42.65
N HIS A 299 -3.13 8.45 -41.86
CA HIS A 299 -4.02 7.44 -42.40
C HIS A 299 -5.24 8.06 -43.09
N GLY A 300 -5.87 9.07 -42.47
CA GLY A 300 -7.00 9.77 -43.06
C GLY A 300 -6.66 10.52 -44.35
N MET A 301 -5.48 11.14 -44.43
CA MET A 301 -4.99 11.75 -45.66
C MET A 301 -4.78 10.73 -46.79
N SER A 302 -4.34 9.51 -46.46
CA SER A 302 -4.08 8.47 -47.46
C SER A 302 -5.33 7.71 -47.92
N THR A 303 -6.35 7.56 -47.06
CA THR A 303 -7.52 6.69 -47.31
C THR A 303 -8.84 7.45 -47.41
N GLY A 304 -8.88 8.72 -47.04
CA GLY A 304 -10.10 9.53 -46.95
C GLY A 304 -10.96 9.28 -45.71
N SER A 305 -10.70 8.22 -44.92
CA SER A 305 -11.43 7.92 -43.68
C SER A 305 -10.74 8.53 -42.45
N TRP A 306 -11.49 9.36 -41.71
CA TRP A 306 -11.01 10.05 -40.50
C TRP A 306 -11.36 9.33 -39.20
N ASP A 307 -11.98 8.15 -39.28
CA ASP A 307 -12.54 7.43 -38.13
C ASP A 307 -11.46 7.10 -37.08
N ARG A 308 -10.27 6.69 -37.53
CA ARG A 308 -9.14 6.40 -36.63
C ARG A 308 -8.63 7.64 -35.91
N CYS A 309 -8.58 8.78 -36.59
CA CYS A 309 -8.18 10.05 -35.99
C CYS A 309 -9.21 10.49 -34.95
N ALA A 310 -10.49 10.47 -35.30
CA ALA A 310 -11.59 10.84 -34.41
C ALA A 310 -11.64 9.93 -33.17
N ALA A 311 -11.53 8.61 -33.34
CA ALA A 311 -11.54 7.66 -32.23
C ALA A 311 -10.35 7.87 -31.28
N ARG A 312 -9.13 8.09 -31.79
CA ARG A 312 -7.94 8.34 -30.97
C ARG A 312 -8.00 9.69 -30.25
N ALA A 313 -8.48 10.74 -30.91
CA ALA A 313 -8.67 12.04 -30.29
C ALA A 313 -9.74 11.99 -29.17
N ALA A 314 -10.87 11.31 -29.40
CA ALA A 314 -11.94 11.17 -28.43
C ALA A 314 -11.52 10.34 -27.20
N THR A 315 -10.69 9.31 -27.39
CA THR A 315 -10.21 8.45 -26.30
C THR A 315 -8.97 8.98 -25.58
N ALA A 316 -8.24 9.95 -26.14
CA ALA A 316 -7.01 10.50 -25.57
C ALA A 316 -7.14 11.00 -24.11
N PRO A 317 -8.22 11.69 -23.68
CA PRO A 317 -8.37 12.10 -22.28
C PRO A 317 -8.47 10.90 -21.33
N VAL A 318 -9.21 9.86 -21.71
CA VAL A 318 -9.36 8.64 -20.89
C VAL A 318 -8.04 7.89 -20.81
N ILE A 319 -7.38 7.70 -21.96
CA ILE A 319 -6.06 7.04 -22.01
C ILE A 319 -5.03 7.83 -21.20
N SER A 320 -5.05 9.17 -21.24
CA SER A 320 -4.09 9.98 -20.48
C SER A 320 -4.23 9.77 -18.97
N VAL A 321 -5.46 9.76 -18.44
CA VAL A 321 -5.70 9.48 -17.00
C VAL A 321 -5.25 8.08 -16.62
N LEU A 322 -5.56 7.07 -17.44
CA LEU A 322 -5.19 5.68 -17.16
C LEU A 322 -3.68 5.44 -17.30
N ALA A 323 -3.02 6.09 -18.26
CA ALA A 323 -1.59 5.89 -18.53
C ALA A 323 -0.70 6.70 -17.59
N LEU A 324 -1.15 7.86 -17.10
CA LEU A 324 -0.31 8.79 -16.34
C LEU A 324 0.31 8.14 -15.10
N PHE A 325 -0.44 7.31 -14.37
CA PHE A 325 0.10 6.58 -13.21
C PHE A 325 1.27 5.68 -13.60
N SER A 326 1.08 4.85 -14.63
CA SER A 326 2.10 3.90 -15.11
C SER A 326 3.34 4.62 -15.65
N VAL A 327 3.15 5.74 -16.35
CA VAL A 327 4.25 6.54 -16.87
C VAL A 327 5.00 7.25 -15.73
N ILE A 328 4.30 7.82 -14.75
CA ILE A 328 4.94 8.39 -13.55
C ILE A 328 5.77 7.33 -12.84
N ALA A 329 5.24 6.11 -12.67
CA ALA A 329 5.99 5.00 -12.07
C ALA A 329 7.25 4.67 -12.87
N LEU A 330 7.14 4.56 -14.19
CA LEU A 330 8.28 4.29 -15.08
C LEU A 330 9.37 5.38 -14.99
N VAL A 331 8.97 6.64 -15.12
CA VAL A 331 9.90 7.78 -15.01
C VAL A 331 10.53 7.82 -13.62
N SER A 332 9.76 7.53 -12.57
CA SER A 332 10.26 7.43 -11.20
C SER A 332 11.32 6.34 -11.07
N CYS A 333 11.11 5.15 -11.66
CA CYS A 333 12.10 4.06 -11.66
C CYS A 333 13.42 4.51 -12.31
N VAL A 334 13.36 5.22 -13.45
CA VAL A 334 14.56 5.74 -14.13
C VAL A 334 15.26 6.79 -13.27
N VAL A 335 14.53 7.78 -12.76
CA VAL A 335 15.07 8.86 -11.93
C VAL A 335 15.67 8.32 -10.62
N ILE A 336 15.05 7.32 -9.99
CA ILE A 336 15.58 6.68 -8.78
C ILE A 336 16.79 5.83 -9.10
N THR A 337 16.82 5.12 -10.22
CA THR A 337 17.98 4.27 -10.61
C THR A 337 19.21 5.13 -10.93
N LEU A 338 19.04 6.21 -11.69
CA LEU A 338 20.15 7.04 -12.17
C LEU A 338 20.47 8.21 -11.23
N GLY A 339 19.45 8.80 -10.63
CA GLY A 339 19.55 10.03 -9.83
C GLY A 339 19.95 9.82 -8.36
N PRO A 340 20.06 10.91 -7.59
CA PRO A 340 20.39 10.86 -6.17
C PRO A 340 19.17 10.48 -5.31
N ILE A 341 19.34 9.50 -4.42
CA ILE A 341 18.33 9.08 -3.45
C ILE A 341 18.47 9.74 -2.08
N ALA A 342 19.39 10.71 -1.92
CA ALA A 342 19.61 11.37 -0.63
C ALA A 342 18.34 12.00 -0.03
N HIS A 343 17.35 12.32 -0.86
CA HIS A 343 16.07 12.86 -0.42
C HIS A 343 15.23 11.88 0.41
N VAL A 344 15.40 10.55 0.25
CA VAL A 344 14.73 9.54 1.08
C VAL A 344 15.47 9.24 2.39
N GLU A 345 16.66 9.81 2.58
CA GLU A 345 17.44 9.72 3.81
C GLU A 345 17.28 10.98 4.69
N SER A 346 16.51 11.96 4.22
CA SER A 346 16.29 13.24 4.89
C SER A 346 14.81 13.49 5.13
N ASN A 347 14.49 14.15 6.24
CA ASN A 347 13.12 14.59 6.52
C ASN A 347 12.67 15.63 5.47
N SER A 348 11.39 15.57 5.12
CA SER A 348 10.71 16.53 4.26
C SER A 348 9.33 16.85 4.84
N ARG A 349 8.58 17.75 4.21
CA ARG A 349 7.22 18.13 4.66
C ARG A 349 6.26 16.93 4.76
N CYS A 350 6.43 15.91 3.93
CA CYS A 350 5.51 14.78 3.82
C CYS A 350 6.19 13.43 4.06
N TYR A 351 7.43 13.41 4.57
CA TYR A 351 8.17 12.18 4.80
C TYR A 351 9.19 12.35 5.92
N SER A 352 9.20 11.41 6.87
CA SER A 352 10.14 11.34 7.99
C SER A 352 11.09 10.17 7.76
N ALA A 353 12.37 10.47 7.57
CA ALA A 353 13.43 9.52 7.28
C ALA A 353 14.33 9.27 8.50
N VAL A 354 14.50 10.30 9.32
CA VAL A 354 15.45 10.33 10.44
C VAL A 354 14.65 10.23 11.73
N PRO A 355 14.95 9.25 12.60
CA PRO A 355 14.26 9.11 13.86
C PRO A 355 14.42 10.39 14.69
N PRO A 356 13.35 10.87 15.36
CA PRO A 356 13.42 12.09 16.13
C PRO A 356 14.32 11.89 17.35
N GLN A 357 14.95 12.97 17.82
CA GLN A 357 15.62 12.96 19.11
C GLN A 357 14.61 12.72 20.22
N LYS A 358 14.99 11.90 21.21
CA LYS A 358 14.16 11.55 22.37
C LYS A 358 13.51 12.79 22.98
N TRP A 359 12.20 12.72 23.22
CA TRP A 359 11.45 13.78 23.89
C TRP A 359 11.94 13.95 25.33
N ILE A 360 12.04 15.20 25.79
CA ILE A 360 12.37 15.57 27.16
C ILE A 360 11.22 16.45 27.65
N GLY A 361 10.24 15.84 28.32
CA GLY A 361 9.02 16.49 28.78
C GLY A 361 7.94 15.48 29.14
N PRO A 362 6.78 15.93 29.66
CA PRO A 362 5.65 15.05 29.91
C PRO A 362 5.18 14.40 28.61
N LEU A 363 4.82 13.14 28.68
CA LEU A 363 4.27 12.39 27.56
C LEU A 363 2.73 12.47 27.60
N PRO A 364 2.08 12.77 26.47
CA PRO A 364 0.62 12.89 26.39
C PRO A 364 -0.06 11.53 26.51
N ARG A 365 -1.37 11.53 26.73
CA ARG A 365 -2.14 10.28 26.75
C ARG A 365 -2.40 9.80 25.33
N VAL A 366 -2.15 8.52 25.06
CA VAL A 366 -2.42 7.88 23.76
C VAL A 366 -3.62 6.95 23.86
N THR A 367 -4.54 7.03 22.90
CA THR A 367 -5.63 6.06 22.74
C THR A 367 -5.42 5.23 21.50
N ILE A 368 -5.33 3.92 21.67
CA ILE A 368 -5.31 2.97 20.56
C ILE A 368 -6.76 2.68 20.17
N GLN A 369 -7.19 3.16 19.01
CA GLN A 369 -8.54 2.94 18.52
C GLN A 369 -8.55 1.79 17.50
N MET A 370 -9.33 0.75 17.79
CA MET A 370 -9.38 -0.50 17.03
C MET A 370 -10.81 -0.83 16.58
N PRO A 371 -11.17 -0.62 15.30
CA PRO A 371 -12.48 -1.02 14.78
C PRO A 371 -12.56 -2.53 14.56
N VAL A 372 -13.63 -3.15 15.09
CA VAL A 372 -13.93 -4.58 14.99
C VAL A 372 -15.36 -4.76 14.44
N TYR A 373 -15.57 -5.77 13.61
CA TYR A 373 -16.88 -6.14 13.08
C TYR A 373 -17.17 -7.66 13.05
N LYS A 374 -16.34 -8.48 12.40
CA LYS A 374 -16.60 -9.94 12.27
C LYS A 374 -15.40 -10.78 12.67
N GLU A 375 -14.36 -10.15 13.17
CA GLU A 375 -13.10 -10.77 13.49
C GLU A 375 -13.23 -11.63 14.76
N GLY A 376 -12.57 -12.79 14.77
CA GLY A 376 -12.64 -13.75 15.86
C GLY A 376 -11.75 -13.33 17.04
N LEU A 377 -12.18 -13.66 18.27
CA LEU A 377 -11.46 -13.27 19.49
C LEU A 377 -10.07 -13.93 19.52
N ALA A 378 -10.03 -15.26 19.41
CA ALA A 378 -8.77 -16.02 19.49
C ALA A 378 -7.87 -15.86 18.24
N ALA A 379 -8.48 -15.79 17.05
CA ALA A 379 -7.72 -15.82 15.79
C ALA A 379 -7.15 -14.46 15.39
N THR A 380 -7.82 -13.35 15.77
CA THR A 380 -7.55 -12.03 15.21
C THR A 380 -7.35 -11.00 16.31
N ILE A 381 -8.39 -10.75 17.13
CA ILE A 381 -8.38 -9.69 18.13
C ILE A 381 -7.32 -9.95 19.21
N GLY A 382 -7.25 -11.17 19.74
CA GLY A 382 -6.34 -11.56 20.81
C GLY A 382 -4.87 -11.29 20.46
N PRO A 383 -4.35 -11.86 19.37
CA PRO A 383 -2.96 -11.62 18.95
C PRO A 383 -2.65 -10.15 18.65
N SER A 384 -3.60 -9.39 18.11
CA SER A 384 -3.44 -7.95 17.90
C SER A 384 -3.38 -7.19 19.21
N VAL A 385 -4.31 -7.46 20.14
CA VAL A 385 -4.34 -6.87 21.49
C VAL A 385 -3.06 -7.19 22.26
N GLU A 386 -2.55 -8.42 22.21
CA GLU A 386 -1.27 -8.79 22.84
C GLU A 386 -0.12 -7.89 22.37
N SER A 387 -0.01 -7.66 21.06
CA SER A 387 1.02 -6.76 20.50
C SER A 387 0.82 -5.30 20.93
N LEU A 388 -0.43 -4.85 21.04
CA LEU A 388 -0.76 -3.49 21.46
C LEU A 388 -0.50 -3.28 22.96
N LEU A 389 -0.76 -4.28 23.78
CA LEU A 389 -0.44 -4.26 25.21
C LEU A 389 1.08 -4.20 25.42
N ALA A 390 1.87 -4.94 24.64
CA ALA A 390 3.33 -4.85 24.69
C ALA A 390 3.83 -3.45 24.30
N ALA A 391 3.24 -2.85 23.25
CA ALA A 391 3.57 -1.48 22.84
C ALA A 391 3.16 -0.42 23.89
N LEU A 392 2.00 -0.59 24.53
CA LEU A 392 1.57 0.28 25.62
C LEU A 392 2.48 0.13 26.85
N ALA A 393 2.89 -1.09 27.20
CA ALA A 393 3.81 -1.32 28.31
C ALA A 393 5.15 -0.61 28.09
N ALA A 394 5.68 -0.63 26.87
CA ALA A 394 6.89 0.12 26.51
C ALA A 394 6.68 1.65 26.61
N TYR A 395 5.50 2.14 26.22
CA TYR A 395 5.15 3.56 26.34
C TYR A 395 4.97 4.00 27.80
N HIS A 396 4.34 3.17 28.64
CA HIS A 396 4.18 3.38 30.08
C HIS A 396 5.53 3.37 30.79
N ALA A 397 6.44 2.47 30.42
CA ALA A 397 7.80 2.45 30.93
C ALA A 397 8.59 3.73 30.61
N ALA A 398 8.22 4.43 29.53
CA ALA A 398 8.78 5.74 29.19
C ALA A 398 8.13 6.92 29.94
N GLY A 399 7.08 6.67 30.75
CA GLY A 399 6.35 7.67 31.52
C GLY A 399 5.11 8.24 30.83
N GLY A 400 4.66 7.64 29.72
CA GLY A 400 3.40 8.00 29.07
C GLY A 400 2.20 7.21 29.62
N GLU A 401 0.99 7.67 29.32
CA GLU A 401 -0.24 6.93 29.62
C GLU A 401 -0.97 6.53 28.34
N GLY A 402 -1.68 5.40 28.36
CA GLY A 402 -2.48 5.01 27.21
C GLY A 402 -3.35 3.80 27.44
N LEU A 403 -4.35 3.65 26.59
CA LEU A 403 -5.38 2.61 26.66
C LEU A 403 -5.81 2.12 25.29
N ILE A 404 -6.49 0.98 25.26
CA ILE A 404 -7.11 0.43 24.07
C ILE A 404 -8.60 0.71 24.10
N PHE A 405 -9.12 1.28 23.01
CA PHE A 405 -10.53 1.55 22.79
C PHE A 405 -11.04 0.82 21.54
N VAL A 406 -11.83 -0.23 21.75
CA VAL A 406 -12.37 -1.07 20.70
C VAL A 406 -13.75 -0.57 20.24
N ASN A 407 -13.89 -0.34 18.94
CA ASN A 407 -15.18 0.01 18.32
C ASN A 407 -15.78 -1.28 17.75
N ASP A 408 -16.48 -2.03 18.57
CA ASP A 408 -16.92 -3.39 18.27
C ASP A 408 -18.35 -3.43 17.73
N ASP A 409 -18.53 -3.21 16.43
CA ASP A 409 -19.83 -3.34 15.77
C ASP A 409 -20.36 -4.78 15.78
N GLY A 410 -19.44 -5.74 15.88
CA GLY A 410 -19.72 -7.16 15.81
C GLY A 410 -20.38 -7.69 17.06
N MET A 411 -20.13 -7.07 18.20
CA MET A 411 -20.54 -7.57 19.51
C MET A 411 -22.04 -7.86 19.61
N GLN A 412 -22.89 -7.06 18.96
CA GLN A 412 -24.34 -7.26 18.97
C GLN A 412 -24.81 -8.39 18.03
N LEU A 413 -23.96 -8.86 17.11
CA LEU A 413 -24.22 -9.97 16.20
C LEU A 413 -23.85 -11.33 16.79
N LEU A 414 -22.98 -11.34 17.80
CA LEU A 414 -22.57 -12.56 18.52
C LEU A 414 -23.71 -13.15 19.33
N ASP A 415 -23.63 -14.46 19.55
CA ASP A 415 -24.49 -15.13 20.52
C ASP A 415 -24.22 -14.63 21.95
N LYS A 416 -25.05 -15.04 22.91
CA LYS A 416 -24.92 -14.57 24.30
C LYS A 416 -23.63 -15.06 24.97
N ALA A 417 -23.15 -16.25 24.62
CA ALA A 417 -22.01 -16.88 25.26
C ALA A 417 -20.69 -16.27 24.78
N GLU A 418 -20.48 -16.18 23.47
CA GLU A 418 -19.34 -15.54 22.82
C GLU A 418 -19.26 -14.05 23.16
N ARG A 419 -20.43 -13.38 23.25
CA ARG A 419 -20.47 -11.98 23.70
C ARG A 419 -19.97 -11.83 25.13
N ALA A 420 -20.42 -12.70 26.04
CA ALA A 420 -19.99 -12.66 27.43
C ALA A 420 -18.48 -12.95 27.55
N GLU A 421 -17.96 -13.92 26.79
CA GLU A 421 -16.53 -14.22 26.71
C GLU A 421 -15.74 -13.00 26.21
N ARG A 422 -16.20 -12.35 25.15
CA ARG A 422 -15.55 -11.17 24.58
C ARG A 422 -15.56 -9.97 25.53
N ILE A 423 -16.67 -9.74 26.24
CA ILE A 423 -16.75 -8.69 27.27
C ILE A 423 -15.81 -9.03 28.44
N ALA A 424 -15.80 -10.28 28.91
CA ALA A 424 -14.89 -10.72 29.97
C ALA A 424 -13.42 -10.55 29.58
N TYR A 425 -13.08 -10.83 28.32
CA TYR A 425 -11.75 -10.57 27.77
C TYR A 425 -11.41 -9.08 27.80
N TYR A 426 -12.30 -8.21 27.30
CA TYR A 426 -12.06 -6.76 27.34
C TYR A 426 -11.90 -6.25 28.78
N THR A 427 -12.75 -6.69 29.71
CA THR A 427 -12.64 -6.33 31.14
C THR A 427 -11.32 -6.79 31.74
N LYS A 428 -10.91 -8.04 31.48
CA LYS A 428 -9.64 -8.61 31.99
C LYS A 428 -8.42 -7.80 31.57
N HIS A 429 -8.44 -7.26 30.34
CA HIS A 429 -7.33 -6.51 29.77
C HIS A 429 -7.48 -4.98 29.92
N ASN A 430 -8.45 -4.50 30.70
CA ASN A 430 -8.77 -3.08 30.86
C ASN A 430 -8.99 -2.35 29.52
N ILE A 431 -9.73 -3.00 28.62
CA ILE A 431 -10.04 -2.50 27.28
C ILE A 431 -11.40 -1.85 27.31
N ALA A 432 -11.46 -0.58 26.90
CA ALA A 432 -12.72 0.11 26.69
C ALA A 432 -13.36 -0.37 25.38
N TYR A 433 -14.69 -0.48 25.36
CA TYR A 433 -15.41 -0.85 24.15
C TYR A 433 -16.73 -0.10 24.01
N VAL A 434 -17.13 0.13 22.77
CA VAL A 434 -18.47 0.59 22.39
C VAL A 434 -18.94 -0.22 21.19
N ALA A 435 -20.16 -0.74 21.26
CA ALA A 435 -20.83 -1.49 20.22
C ALA A 435 -22.16 -0.82 19.87
N ARG A 436 -22.20 -0.20 18.69
CA ARG A 436 -23.39 0.52 18.21
C ARG A 436 -24.54 -0.44 17.85
N PRO A 437 -25.79 0.06 17.75
CA PRO A 437 -26.91 -0.76 17.30
C PRO A 437 -26.71 -1.28 15.87
N PRO A 438 -27.21 -2.49 15.54
CA PRO A 438 -27.12 -3.04 14.20
C PRO A 438 -27.95 -2.23 13.19
N HIS A 439 -27.35 -1.97 12.02
CA HIS A 439 -27.99 -1.18 10.97
C HIS A 439 -29.25 -1.86 10.42
N GLY A 440 -30.34 -1.10 10.30
CA GLY A 440 -31.61 -1.55 9.72
C GLY A 440 -32.42 -2.43 10.66
N ARG A 441 -31.93 -2.68 11.88
CA ARG A 441 -32.66 -3.38 12.93
C ARG A 441 -33.30 -2.36 13.86
N ASP A 442 -34.52 -2.64 14.29
CA ASP A 442 -35.23 -1.83 15.31
C ASP A 442 -35.27 -0.33 14.97
N GLY A 443 -35.31 0.02 13.67
CA GLY A 443 -35.35 1.40 13.18
C GLY A 443 -34.02 2.18 13.21
N TYR A 444 -32.89 1.57 13.59
CA TYR A 444 -31.60 2.26 13.58
C TYR A 444 -31.01 2.39 12.17
N VAL A 445 -30.94 3.62 11.67
CA VAL A 445 -30.28 3.94 10.40
C VAL A 445 -28.88 4.46 10.66
N ARG A 446 -27.88 3.72 10.18
CA ARG A 446 -26.48 4.04 10.31
C ARG A 446 -26.14 5.24 9.43
N ALA A 447 -25.52 6.26 10.00
CA ALA A 447 -25.08 7.44 9.26
C ALA A 447 -23.84 7.15 8.38
N GLY A 448 -23.77 7.77 7.20
CA GLY A 448 -22.59 7.81 6.34
C GLY A 448 -22.41 6.60 5.40
N ARG A 449 -21.60 6.80 4.36
CA ARG A 449 -21.34 5.77 3.32
C ARG A 449 -20.38 4.67 3.81
N PHE A 450 -19.38 5.03 4.60
CA PHE A 450 -18.31 4.12 5.04
C PHE A 450 -18.60 3.48 6.40
N LYS A 451 -18.66 2.14 6.44
CA LYS A 451 -19.06 1.37 7.64
C LYS A 451 -18.10 1.55 8.83
N LYS A 452 -16.77 1.41 8.60
CA LYS A 452 -15.71 1.55 9.63
C LYS A 452 -15.67 2.97 10.21
N ALA A 453 -15.58 3.99 9.35
CA ALA A 453 -15.56 5.39 9.79
C ALA A 453 -16.82 5.78 10.56
N SER A 454 -17.99 5.33 10.10
CA SER A 454 -19.26 5.52 10.79
C SER A 454 -19.29 4.89 12.19
N ASN A 455 -18.66 3.73 12.38
CA ASN A 455 -18.54 3.08 13.69
C ASN A 455 -17.66 3.90 14.63
N MET A 456 -16.46 4.26 14.19
CA MET A 456 -15.53 5.07 14.99
C MET A 456 -16.15 6.42 15.38
N ASN A 457 -16.86 7.10 14.45
CA ASN A 457 -17.55 8.35 14.74
C ASN A 457 -18.67 8.20 15.77
N PHE A 458 -19.43 7.09 15.73
CA PHE A 458 -20.42 6.80 16.77
C PHE A 458 -19.76 6.67 18.14
N CYS A 459 -18.66 5.92 18.21
CA CYS A 459 -17.92 5.70 19.45
C CYS A 459 -17.29 7.00 19.98
N LEU A 460 -16.74 7.85 19.11
CA LEU A 460 -16.23 9.17 19.48
C LEU A 460 -17.33 10.10 19.99
N THR A 461 -18.54 10.02 19.42
CA THR A 461 -19.71 10.78 19.93
C THR A 461 -20.06 10.35 21.35
N ILE A 462 -20.01 9.04 21.65
CA ILE A 462 -20.22 8.55 23.02
C ILE A 462 -19.11 9.04 23.95
N SER A 463 -17.85 8.93 23.54
CA SER A 463 -16.71 9.43 24.31
C SER A 463 -16.85 10.92 24.67
N GLN A 464 -17.22 11.76 23.70
CA GLN A 464 -17.46 13.19 23.93
C GLN A 464 -18.60 13.45 24.94
N ARG A 465 -19.69 12.69 24.86
CA ARG A 465 -20.81 12.80 25.82
C ARG A 465 -20.38 12.40 27.23
N VAL A 466 -19.59 11.33 27.36
CA VAL A 466 -19.04 10.89 28.65
C VAL A 466 -18.12 11.94 29.23
N SER A 467 -17.15 12.44 28.46
CA SER A 467 -16.24 13.51 28.92
C SER A 467 -16.99 14.78 29.33
N LYS A 468 -18.02 15.18 28.58
CA LYS A 468 -18.85 16.33 28.92
C LYS A 468 -19.59 16.12 30.25
N LEU A 469 -20.22 14.95 30.43
CA LEU A 469 -20.96 14.64 31.64
C LEU A 469 -20.04 14.56 32.88
N MET A 470 -18.83 14.03 32.71
CA MET A 470 -17.81 14.04 33.78
C MET A 470 -17.43 15.46 34.19
N GLN A 471 -17.26 16.38 33.23
CA GLN A 471 -16.94 17.78 33.51
C GLN A 471 -18.09 18.52 34.21
N GLU A 472 -19.34 18.24 33.81
CA GLU A 472 -20.52 18.92 34.34
C GLU A 472 -20.96 18.37 35.71
N SER A 473 -20.85 17.06 35.93
CA SER A 473 -21.41 16.38 37.12
C SER A 473 -20.34 15.86 38.09
N GLY A 474 -19.05 15.92 37.75
CA GLY A 474 -17.96 15.40 38.57
C GLY A 474 -17.96 13.87 38.73
N LEU A 475 -18.73 13.15 37.90
CA LEU A 475 -18.86 11.69 37.95
C LEU A 475 -17.57 10.99 37.51
N GLY A 476 -17.36 9.77 38.01
CA GLY A 476 -16.31 8.89 37.51
C GLY A 476 -16.56 8.46 36.05
N PRO A 477 -15.53 7.97 35.32
CA PRO A 477 -15.67 7.55 33.92
C PRO A 477 -16.75 6.49 33.69
N GLU A 478 -16.83 5.49 34.56
CA GLU A 478 -17.79 4.39 34.45
C GLU A 478 -19.21 4.83 34.75
N GLU A 479 -19.39 5.67 35.77
CA GLU A 479 -20.69 6.24 36.15
C GLU A 479 -21.24 7.15 35.05
N ALA A 480 -20.38 8.01 34.48
CA ALA A 480 -20.75 8.86 33.36
C ALA A 480 -21.11 8.02 32.12
N LEU A 481 -20.38 6.94 31.83
CA LEU A 481 -20.73 6.02 30.75
C LEU A 481 -22.08 5.32 30.99
N ALA A 482 -22.34 4.86 32.21
CA ALA A 482 -23.62 4.25 32.58
C ALA A 482 -24.79 5.24 32.43
N ALA A 483 -24.60 6.49 32.86
CA ALA A 483 -25.58 7.55 32.69
C ALA A 483 -25.84 7.88 31.21
N VAL A 484 -24.80 7.97 30.38
CA VAL A 484 -24.95 8.20 28.92
C VAL A 484 -25.68 7.04 28.24
N LYS A 485 -25.41 5.79 28.64
CA LYS A 485 -26.14 4.61 28.15
C LYS A 485 -27.62 4.68 28.51
N ALA A 486 -27.94 4.95 29.79
CA ALA A 486 -29.30 5.06 30.27
C ALA A 486 -30.06 6.20 29.58
N ALA A 487 -29.47 7.39 29.51
CA ALA A 487 -30.06 8.55 28.85
C ALA A 487 -30.32 8.29 27.35
N THR A 488 -29.41 7.59 26.66
CA THR A 488 -29.59 7.25 25.24
C THR A 488 -30.73 6.25 25.05
N ALA A 489 -30.81 5.22 25.89
CA ALA A 489 -31.88 4.23 25.83
C ALA A 489 -33.27 4.85 26.10
N VAL A 490 -33.36 5.81 27.01
CA VAL A 490 -34.60 6.54 27.32
C VAL A 490 -34.98 7.49 26.19
N ALA A 491 -34.02 8.27 25.67
CA ALA A 491 -34.30 9.26 24.62
C ALA A 491 -34.66 8.59 23.29
N ARG A 492 -33.96 7.50 22.94
CA ARG A 492 -34.17 6.71 21.72
C ARG A 492 -33.82 5.25 21.97
N SER A 493 -34.82 4.43 22.26
CA SER A 493 -34.65 2.98 22.46
C SER A 493 -33.94 2.29 21.28
N THR A 494 -34.19 2.76 20.07
CA THR A 494 -33.55 2.29 18.82
C THR A 494 -32.04 2.55 18.75
N HIS A 495 -31.52 3.44 19.60
CA HIS A 495 -30.11 3.81 19.67
C HIS A 495 -29.39 3.17 20.88
N ALA A 496 -30.01 2.18 21.53
CA ALA A 496 -29.39 1.44 22.61
C ALA A 496 -28.09 0.74 22.16
N PHE A 497 -27.01 0.98 22.89
CA PHE A 497 -25.68 0.48 22.56
C PHE A 497 -25.06 -0.27 23.76
N LEU A 498 -24.10 -1.15 23.48
CA LEU A 498 -23.29 -1.78 24.53
C LEU A 498 -22.00 -1.00 24.69
N ALA A 499 -21.53 -0.85 25.92
CA ALA A 499 -20.25 -0.22 26.20
C ALA A 499 -19.78 -0.57 27.61
N GLY A 500 -18.46 -0.51 27.81
CA GLY A 500 -17.79 -0.66 29.10
C GLY A 500 -16.36 -0.12 29.06
N GLY A 501 -15.78 0.09 30.25
CA GLY A 501 -14.43 0.63 30.43
C GLY A 501 -14.32 2.15 30.24
N ASP A 502 -13.09 2.67 30.32
CA ASP A 502 -12.79 4.10 30.16
C ASP A 502 -12.72 4.50 28.68
N VAL A 503 -13.84 5.01 28.14
CA VAL A 503 -13.98 5.41 26.73
C VAL A 503 -13.37 6.78 26.41
N ARG A 504 -12.67 7.45 27.33
CA ARG A 504 -12.09 8.77 27.08
C ARG A 504 -10.94 8.70 26.07
N MET A 505 -10.92 9.66 25.15
CA MET A 505 -9.82 9.83 24.20
C MET A 505 -8.66 10.61 24.84
N GLY A 506 -7.44 10.16 24.58
CA GLY A 506 -6.21 10.92 24.83
C GLY A 506 -5.93 11.95 23.72
N ASP A 507 -4.80 12.64 23.85
CA ASP A 507 -4.38 13.70 22.93
C ASP A 507 -4.04 13.16 21.53
N PHE A 508 -3.50 11.93 21.48
CA PHE A 508 -3.18 11.24 20.25
C PHE A 508 -3.95 9.94 20.09
N VAL A 509 -4.32 9.63 18.85
CA VAL A 509 -5.02 8.40 18.48
C VAL A 509 -4.13 7.55 17.58
N LEU A 510 -3.84 6.33 18.01
CA LEU A 510 -3.24 5.31 17.15
C LEU A 510 -4.36 4.46 16.56
N LEU A 511 -4.61 4.60 15.26
CA LEU A 511 -5.60 3.79 14.54
C LEU A 511 -4.97 2.47 14.09
N VAL A 512 -5.55 1.34 14.51
CA VAL A 512 -5.05 -0.01 14.19
C VAL A 512 -6.20 -0.89 13.76
N ASP A 513 -6.08 -1.56 12.61
CA ASP A 513 -7.04 -2.57 12.21
C ASP A 513 -6.95 -3.80 13.13
N SER A 514 -8.07 -4.51 13.30
CA SER A 514 -8.18 -5.59 14.30
C SER A 514 -7.31 -6.83 14.02
N ASP A 515 -6.75 -6.94 12.82
CA ASP A 515 -5.82 -7.98 12.39
C ASP A 515 -4.36 -7.49 12.28
N THR A 516 -4.10 -6.23 12.63
CA THR A 516 -2.77 -5.64 12.59
C THR A 516 -2.04 -5.89 13.90
N ARG A 517 -0.77 -6.29 13.81
CA ARG A 517 0.17 -6.35 14.94
C ARG A 517 1.22 -5.26 14.79
N VAL A 518 1.62 -4.66 15.90
CA VAL A 518 2.56 -3.53 15.92
C VAL A 518 3.86 -3.90 16.65
N PRO A 519 5.00 -3.26 16.33
CA PRO A 519 6.20 -3.33 17.14
C PRO A 519 6.00 -2.75 18.54
N GLU A 520 6.72 -3.27 19.54
CA GLU A 520 6.68 -2.78 20.92
C GLU A 520 7.11 -1.31 21.03
N ASP A 521 8.07 -0.88 20.21
CA ASP A 521 8.66 0.45 20.24
C ASP A 521 8.00 1.44 19.29
N CYS A 522 6.76 1.19 18.84
CA CYS A 522 6.13 2.01 17.80
C CYS A 522 5.55 3.35 18.30
N ILE A 523 5.03 3.41 19.53
CA ILE A 523 4.25 4.57 20.01
C ILE A 523 5.16 5.76 20.32
N LEU A 524 6.23 5.54 21.11
CA LEU A 524 7.07 6.61 21.63
C LEU A 524 7.76 7.44 20.52
N PRO A 525 8.38 6.84 19.48
CA PRO A 525 9.01 7.61 18.41
C PRO A 525 7.99 8.46 17.64
N VAL A 526 6.79 7.92 17.41
CA VAL A 526 5.73 8.62 16.66
C VAL A 526 5.18 9.79 17.45
N VAL A 527 4.86 9.57 18.73
CA VAL A 527 4.43 10.65 19.62
C VAL A 527 5.51 11.72 19.73
N THR A 528 6.78 11.31 19.85
CA THR A 528 7.91 12.26 19.87
C THR A 528 7.98 13.08 18.59
N GLU A 529 7.73 12.47 17.42
CA GLU A 529 7.71 13.19 16.14
C GLU A 529 6.60 14.23 16.07
N LEU A 530 5.38 13.87 16.51
CA LEU A 530 4.22 14.75 16.55
C LEU A 530 4.41 15.92 17.53
N LEU A 531 4.95 15.66 18.72
CA LEU A 531 5.24 16.71 19.71
C LEU A 531 6.29 17.70 19.21
N ARG A 532 7.29 17.23 18.47
CA ARG A 532 8.32 18.09 17.89
C ARG A 532 7.86 18.82 16.62
N SER A 533 6.76 18.38 16.02
CA SER A 533 6.25 18.87 14.76
C SER A 533 4.77 19.26 14.89
N PRO A 534 4.43 20.36 15.59
CA PRO A 534 3.06 20.70 15.97
C PRO A 534 2.12 20.95 14.77
N HIS A 535 2.66 21.16 13.58
CA HIS A 535 1.89 21.32 12.34
C HIS A 535 1.58 20.00 11.62
N VAL A 536 2.08 18.87 12.12
CA VAL A 536 1.82 17.53 11.56
C VAL A 536 0.58 16.97 12.23
N ALA A 537 -0.47 16.74 11.43
CA ALA A 537 -1.74 16.23 11.94
C ALA A 537 -1.75 14.69 12.10
N PHE A 538 -1.01 13.96 11.27
CA PHE A 538 -0.93 12.50 11.33
C PHE A 538 0.38 12.00 10.71
N THR A 539 0.79 10.79 11.11
CA THR A 539 1.83 10.01 10.45
C THR A 539 1.23 8.73 9.90
N GLN A 540 1.67 8.31 8.71
CA GLN A 540 1.27 7.03 8.12
C GLN A 540 2.46 6.09 8.14
N HIS A 541 2.26 4.89 8.69
CA HIS A 541 3.28 3.85 8.72
C HIS A 541 3.00 2.80 7.65
N TYR A 542 4.07 2.31 7.03
CA TYR A 542 3.97 1.22 6.08
C TYR A 542 3.57 -0.07 6.80
N THR A 543 2.61 -0.78 6.23
CA THR A 543 2.14 -2.07 6.75
C THR A 543 2.69 -3.18 5.85
N THR A 544 3.27 -4.20 6.46
CA THR A 544 3.67 -5.42 5.74
C THR A 544 2.68 -6.54 6.03
N PRO A 545 2.46 -7.48 5.09
CA PRO A 545 1.84 -8.75 5.44
C PRO A 545 2.60 -9.36 6.62
N LEU A 546 1.85 -9.81 7.63
CA LEU A 546 2.40 -10.31 8.88
C LEU A 546 3.35 -11.47 8.57
N GLN A 547 4.66 -11.19 8.62
CA GLN A 547 5.67 -12.24 8.59
C GLN A 547 5.53 -12.94 9.93
N ALA A 548 4.97 -14.15 9.92
CA ALA A 548 4.85 -14.95 11.13
C ALA A 548 6.24 -15.14 11.75
N ARG A 549 6.60 -14.28 12.70
CA ARG A 549 7.64 -14.57 13.69
C ARG A 549 7.04 -15.69 14.53
N GLN A 550 7.42 -16.91 14.20
CA GLN A 550 7.27 -18.06 15.09
C GLN A 550 8.56 -18.22 15.87
#